data_AF-A0A7J4VA57-F1
#
_entry.id   AF-A0A7J4VA57-F1
#
_cell.length_a   1.000
_cell.length_b   1.000
_cell.length_c   1.000
_cell.angle_alpha   90.00
_cell.angle_beta   90.00
_cell.angle_gamma   90.00
#
_symmetry.space_group_name_H-M   'P 1'
#
loop_
_entity.id
_entity.type
_entity.pdbx_description
1 polymer ?
#
loop_
_entity_poly.entity_id
_entity_poly.type
_entity_poly.pdbx_seq_one_letter_code
_entity_poly.pdbx_strand_id
1 'polypeptide(L)'
;MNRFVKIEATAAHLRDGILSDIRGHTLLLKLCDLTELLDGTGDPLLLEATLTEFTPYFVRELSKFRVEGNQPGLTKRVITCAEKIRLAIQDETELSILTGSLLRLKKELKLQRLILSGNPRPGQRHTPNFPVIETVEGSFSNCLLDTIRVVLRPGKGEDKFILHPATSKKDRELEDQIRTCYRFARRSVETGKSRLSKFFDVQIDLLSDLGIYSGRSFGALLTLLLVIELKKRLHPNRRFGLRADISVTGGIDADGNMLPTGKEAIEQKTKAVFFSFSNAFILPADDLVYAQKTLSELQRSRPNRKLELIAVKNINDIFNRRDIFRVSRKPVKQRVKEWARKYRYGALLFLPAIVLLGFFFAREFDNNPVSFE
;
A
#
# COMPACT_ATOMS: atom_id res chain seq x y z
N MET A 1 15.00 15.77 -38.82
CA MET A 1 15.53 16.34 -37.56
C MET A 1 16.74 15.52 -37.15
N ASN A 2 17.91 16.14 -36.96
CA ASN A 2 19.14 15.45 -36.58
C ASN A 2 18.92 14.72 -35.23
N ARG A 3 19.38 13.47 -35.12
CA ARG A 3 19.20 12.63 -33.94
C ARG A 3 19.77 13.27 -32.67
N PHE A 4 20.90 13.97 -32.80
CA PHE A 4 21.49 14.74 -31.71
C PHE A 4 20.57 15.85 -31.21
N VAL A 5 19.92 16.60 -32.12
CA VAL A 5 18.94 17.64 -31.76
C VAL A 5 17.76 17.04 -31.01
N LYS A 6 17.32 15.83 -31.38
CA LYS A 6 16.24 15.13 -30.65
C LYS A 6 16.67 14.71 -29.24
N ILE A 7 17.90 14.22 -29.08
CA ILE A 7 18.47 13.85 -27.77
C ILE A 7 18.55 15.07 -26.87
N GLU A 8 19.16 16.16 -27.36
CA GLU A 8 19.31 17.40 -26.62
C GLU A 8 17.95 18.00 -26.24
N ALA A 9 16.99 18.06 -27.16
CA ALA A 9 15.64 18.53 -26.88
C ALA A 9 14.94 17.67 -25.81
N THR A 10 15.09 16.34 -25.87
CA THR A 10 14.52 15.42 -24.87
C THR A 10 15.16 15.62 -23.49
N ALA A 11 16.49 15.78 -23.44
CA ALA A 11 17.22 16.05 -22.22
C ALA A 11 16.85 17.42 -21.62
N ALA A 12 16.72 18.46 -22.45
CA ALA A 12 16.27 19.78 -22.03
C ALA A 12 14.85 19.73 -21.41
N HIS A 13 13.90 19.08 -22.08
CA HIS A 13 12.56 18.86 -21.53
C HIS A 13 12.57 18.06 -20.22
N LEU A 14 13.49 17.12 -20.05
CA LEU A 14 13.66 16.38 -18.79
C LEU A 14 14.22 17.27 -17.68
N ARG A 15 15.20 18.15 -17.98
CA ARG A 15 15.71 19.13 -17.00
C ARG A 15 14.60 20.06 -16.54
N ASP A 16 13.87 20.65 -17.48
CA ASP A 16 12.71 21.51 -17.17
C ASP A 16 11.64 20.73 -16.39
N GLY A 17 11.41 19.47 -16.76
CA GLY A 17 10.50 18.56 -16.07
C GLY A 17 10.88 18.28 -14.62
N ILE A 18 12.16 17.99 -14.38
CA ILE A 18 12.69 17.76 -13.02
C ILE A 18 12.58 19.05 -12.20
N LEU A 19 12.87 20.21 -12.79
CA LEU A 19 12.72 21.51 -12.15
C LEU A 19 11.25 21.88 -11.87
N SER A 20 10.33 21.45 -12.73
CA SER A 20 8.88 21.66 -12.61
C SER A 20 8.16 20.54 -11.82
N ASP A 21 8.92 19.73 -11.08
CA ASP A 21 8.43 18.73 -10.11
C ASP A 21 7.80 17.46 -10.73
N ILE A 22 8.15 17.09 -11.96
CA ILE A 22 7.84 15.75 -12.49
C ILE A 22 8.59 14.71 -11.64
N ARG A 23 7.85 13.79 -11.02
CA ARG A 23 8.39 12.74 -10.16
C ARG A 23 7.81 11.37 -10.48
N GLY A 24 8.31 10.34 -9.80
CA GLY A 24 7.67 9.04 -9.77
C GLY A 24 7.75 8.29 -11.09
N HIS A 25 6.63 7.66 -11.43
CA HIS A 25 6.56 6.73 -12.56
C HIS A 25 6.74 7.45 -13.90
N THR A 26 6.10 8.61 -14.10
CA THR A 26 6.24 9.39 -15.32
C THR A 26 7.69 9.79 -15.58
N LEU A 27 8.41 10.28 -14.55
CA LEU A 27 9.82 10.64 -14.70
C LEU A 27 10.66 9.42 -15.13
N LEU A 28 10.46 8.27 -14.47
CA LEU A 28 11.20 7.06 -14.81
C LEU A 28 10.96 6.61 -16.27
N LEU A 29 9.72 6.70 -16.76
CA LEU A 29 9.42 6.35 -18.15
C LEU A 29 10.05 7.33 -19.14
N LYS A 30 10.00 8.64 -18.88
CA LYS A 30 10.68 9.64 -19.72
C LYS A 30 12.20 9.43 -19.74
N LEU A 31 12.79 9.05 -18.60
CA LEU A 31 14.19 8.68 -18.54
C LEU A 31 14.49 7.40 -19.35
N CYS A 32 13.59 6.41 -19.32
CA CYS A 32 13.72 5.24 -20.20
C CYS A 32 13.63 5.61 -21.69
N ASP A 33 12.75 6.54 -22.07
CA ASP A 33 12.65 7.06 -23.44
C ASP A 33 14.00 7.69 -23.87
N LEU A 34 14.62 8.50 -23.00
CA LEU A 34 15.94 9.09 -23.26
C LEU A 34 17.03 8.02 -23.39
N THR A 35 17.07 7.03 -22.49
CA THR A 35 18.06 5.94 -22.54
C THR A 35 17.95 5.14 -23.84
N GLU A 36 16.74 4.85 -24.31
CA GLU A 36 16.53 4.14 -25.58
C GLU A 36 16.95 4.99 -26.80
N LEU A 37 16.70 6.30 -26.75
CA LEU A 37 17.10 7.22 -27.81
C LEU A 37 18.63 7.30 -27.94
N LEU A 38 19.32 7.39 -26.79
CA LEU A 38 20.78 7.36 -26.66
C LEU A 38 21.36 6.03 -27.11
N ASP A 39 20.86 4.91 -26.59
CA ASP A 39 21.37 3.57 -26.92
C ASP A 39 21.36 3.29 -28.42
N GLY A 40 20.31 3.72 -29.13
CA GLY A 40 20.25 3.48 -30.55
C GLY A 40 21.29 4.29 -31.36
N THR A 41 22.02 5.27 -30.79
CA THR A 41 23.14 5.93 -31.49
C THR A 41 24.34 5.00 -31.64
N GLY A 42 24.45 3.98 -30.79
CA GLY A 42 25.61 3.09 -30.73
C GLY A 42 26.86 3.70 -30.11
N ASP A 43 26.76 4.92 -29.54
CA ASP A 43 27.88 5.64 -28.93
C ASP A 43 27.83 5.54 -27.39
N PRO A 44 28.69 4.70 -26.77
CA PRO A 44 28.70 4.53 -25.32
C PRO A 44 29.15 5.78 -24.56
N LEU A 45 30.02 6.62 -25.16
CA LEU A 45 30.50 7.85 -24.53
C LEU A 45 29.40 8.89 -24.43
N LEU A 46 28.58 9.00 -25.48
CA LEU A 46 27.41 9.87 -25.48
C LEU A 46 26.38 9.44 -24.42
N LEU A 47 26.18 8.14 -24.27
CA LEU A 47 25.30 7.57 -23.26
C LEU A 47 25.79 7.89 -21.85
N GLU A 48 27.08 7.67 -21.57
CA GLU A 48 27.71 7.98 -20.29
C GLU A 48 27.64 9.49 -19.97
N ALA A 49 28.07 10.33 -20.89
CA ALA A 49 28.10 11.78 -20.70
C ALA A 49 26.70 12.37 -20.44
N THR A 50 25.68 11.90 -21.17
CA THR A 50 24.31 12.42 -21.03
C THR A 50 23.61 11.88 -19.79
N LEU A 51 23.78 10.59 -19.46
CA LEU A 51 23.06 9.96 -18.36
C LEU A 51 23.66 10.29 -16.99
N THR A 52 24.93 10.68 -16.90
CA THR A 52 25.58 11.05 -15.63
C THR A 52 24.75 12.07 -14.83
N GLU A 53 24.17 13.08 -15.50
CA GLU A 53 23.29 14.08 -14.88
C GLU A 53 21.97 13.47 -14.34
N PHE A 54 21.44 12.45 -15.02
CA PHE A 54 20.12 11.87 -14.73
C PHE A 54 20.17 10.61 -13.87
N THR A 55 21.34 9.98 -13.70
CA THR A 55 21.52 8.74 -12.94
C THR A 55 20.95 8.83 -11.53
N PRO A 56 21.21 9.88 -10.72
CA PRO A 56 20.68 9.95 -9.34
C PRO A 56 19.15 9.91 -9.32
N TYR A 57 18.51 10.59 -10.28
CA TYR A 57 17.06 10.60 -10.44
C TYR A 57 16.54 9.24 -10.88
N PHE A 58 17.18 8.60 -11.85
CA PHE A 58 16.81 7.28 -12.32
C PHE A 58 16.88 6.24 -11.20
N VAL A 59 18.00 6.20 -10.46
CA VAL A 59 18.20 5.27 -9.34
C VAL A 59 17.15 5.49 -8.26
N ARG A 60 16.88 6.76 -7.91
CA ARG A 60 15.85 7.14 -6.94
C ARG A 60 14.47 6.64 -7.38
N GLU A 61 14.02 6.94 -8.59
CA GLU A 61 12.69 6.54 -9.05
C GLU A 61 12.57 5.02 -9.27
N LEU A 62 13.64 4.36 -9.75
CA LEU A 62 13.66 2.90 -9.89
C LEU A 62 13.53 2.20 -8.53
N SER A 63 14.13 2.74 -7.48
CA SER A 63 14.01 2.20 -6.11
C SER A 63 12.57 2.23 -5.60
N LYS A 64 11.78 3.21 -6.03
CA LYS A 64 10.35 3.37 -5.69
C LYS A 64 9.43 2.58 -6.63
N PHE A 65 9.85 2.33 -7.87
CA PHE A 65 9.06 1.64 -8.88
C PHE A 65 8.55 0.28 -8.39
N ARG A 66 7.31 -0.04 -8.74
CA ARG A 66 6.63 -1.29 -8.37
C ARG A 66 6.19 -2.01 -9.63
N VAL A 67 6.42 -3.32 -9.68
CA VAL A 67 5.92 -4.15 -10.79
C VAL A 67 4.39 -4.28 -10.73
N GLU A 68 3.85 -4.30 -9.52
CA GLU A 68 2.42 -4.43 -9.28
C GLU A 68 1.67 -3.23 -9.89
N GLY A 69 0.59 -3.50 -10.65
CA GLY A 69 -0.16 -2.47 -11.36
C GLY A 69 0.26 -2.27 -12.82
N ASN A 70 1.48 -2.71 -13.18
CA ASN A 70 2.07 -2.41 -14.48
C ASN A 70 2.04 -3.60 -15.44
N GLN A 71 1.91 -3.33 -16.73
CA GLN A 71 2.00 -4.40 -17.72
C GLN A 71 3.41 -5.02 -17.71
N PRO A 72 3.54 -6.36 -17.88
CA PRO A 72 4.85 -7.02 -17.87
C PRO A 72 5.83 -6.50 -18.94
N GLY A 73 5.32 -5.97 -20.05
CA GLY A 73 6.13 -5.35 -21.10
C GLY A 73 6.81 -4.07 -20.62
N LEU A 74 6.08 -3.21 -19.93
CA LEU A 74 6.60 -1.96 -19.36
C LEU A 74 7.65 -2.24 -18.27
N THR A 75 7.41 -3.22 -17.39
CA THR A 75 8.44 -3.62 -16.40
C THR A 75 9.69 -4.18 -17.07
N LYS A 76 9.54 -4.98 -18.14
CA LYS A 76 10.70 -5.51 -18.89
C LYS A 76 11.50 -4.36 -19.50
N ARG A 77 10.82 -3.37 -20.07
CA ARG A 77 11.42 -2.14 -20.62
C ARG A 77 12.26 -1.41 -19.57
N VAL A 78 11.68 -1.13 -18.40
CA VAL A 78 12.38 -0.47 -17.28
C VAL A 78 13.61 -1.27 -16.83
N ILE A 79 13.51 -2.60 -16.73
CA ILE A 79 14.65 -3.46 -16.39
C ILE A 79 15.76 -3.35 -17.45
N THR A 80 15.42 -3.35 -18.73
CA THR A 80 16.39 -3.21 -19.82
C THR A 80 17.09 -1.85 -19.79
N CYS A 81 16.37 -0.75 -19.56
CA CYS A 81 17.00 0.57 -19.43
C CYS A 81 17.91 0.64 -18.19
N ALA A 82 17.47 0.08 -17.06
CA ALA A 82 18.27 0.02 -15.85
C ALA A 82 19.55 -0.83 -16.03
N GLU A 83 19.50 -1.93 -16.79
CA GLU A 83 20.70 -2.73 -17.11
C GLU A 83 21.71 -1.96 -17.96
N LYS A 84 21.25 -1.10 -18.88
CA LYS A 84 22.12 -0.23 -19.69
C LYS A 84 22.75 0.85 -18.83
N ILE A 85 21.95 1.55 -18.03
CA ILE A 85 22.43 2.58 -17.11
C ILE A 85 23.47 2.01 -16.16
N ARG A 86 23.26 0.79 -15.65
CA ARG A 86 24.22 0.10 -14.77
C ARG A 86 25.64 0.04 -15.32
N LEU A 87 25.81 -0.04 -16.64
CA LEU A 87 27.12 -0.08 -17.29
C LEU A 87 27.82 1.29 -17.32
N ALA A 88 27.07 2.38 -17.15
CA ALA A 88 27.55 3.75 -17.19
C ALA A 88 27.67 4.39 -15.79
N ILE A 89 27.20 3.74 -14.72
CA ILE A 89 27.33 4.26 -13.35
C ILE A 89 28.75 4.01 -12.84
N GLN A 90 29.41 5.09 -12.39
CA GLN A 90 30.71 5.02 -11.71
C GLN A 90 30.57 5.05 -10.17
N ASP A 91 29.52 5.67 -9.62
CA ASP A 91 29.30 5.73 -8.17
C ASP A 91 28.87 4.37 -7.59
N GLU A 92 29.65 3.85 -6.64
CA GLU A 92 29.42 2.52 -6.04
C GLU A 92 28.10 2.46 -5.25
N THR A 93 27.70 3.56 -4.62
CA THR A 93 26.47 3.61 -3.81
C THR A 93 25.24 3.51 -4.71
N GLU A 94 25.19 4.31 -5.77
CA GLU A 94 24.16 4.27 -6.79
C GLU A 94 24.11 2.91 -7.50
N LEU A 95 25.27 2.34 -7.84
CA LEU A 95 25.38 1.03 -8.45
C LEU A 95 24.80 -0.08 -7.55
N SER A 96 25.07 -0.02 -6.26
CA SER A 96 24.52 -0.94 -5.26
C SER A 96 22.99 -0.84 -5.16
N ILE A 97 22.45 0.38 -5.06
CA ILE A 97 21.01 0.63 -5.02
C ILE A 97 20.32 0.15 -6.31
N LEU A 98 20.90 0.45 -7.47
CA LEU A 98 20.40 0.04 -8.77
C LEU A 98 20.38 -1.48 -8.89
N THR A 99 21.46 -2.16 -8.50
CA THR A 99 21.58 -3.62 -8.55
C THR A 99 20.56 -4.29 -7.64
N GLY A 100 20.39 -3.79 -6.40
CA GLY A 100 19.36 -4.26 -5.49
C GLY A 100 17.94 -4.07 -6.06
N SER A 101 17.68 -2.92 -6.69
CA SER A 101 16.42 -2.62 -7.35
C SER A 101 16.15 -3.54 -8.54
N LEU A 102 17.13 -3.78 -9.40
CA LEU A 102 17.04 -4.71 -10.52
C LEU A 102 16.71 -6.14 -10.08
N LEU A 103 17.38 -6.64 -9.03
CA LEU A 103 17.13 -7.97 -8.49
C LEU A 103 15.69 -8.09 -7.96
N ARG A 104 15.22 -7.06 -7.24
CA ARG A 104 13.83 -6.96 -6.76
C ARG A 104 12.84 -6.99 -7.92
N LEU A 105 13.02 -6.14 -8.93
CA LEU A 105 12.09 -6.04 -10.07
C LEU A 105 12.04 -7.33 -10.90
N LYS A 106 13.17 -7.99 -11.13
CA LYS A 106 13.20 -9.30 -11.81
C LYS A 106 12.41 -10.36 -11.03
N LYS A 107 12.56 -10.40 -9.70
CA LYS A 107 11.82 -11.31 -8.82
C LYS A 107 10.32 -11.01 -8.85
N GLU A 108 9.94 -9.74 -8.72
CA GLU A 108 8.54 -9.30 -8.78
C GLU A 108 7.90 -9.57 -10.15
N LEU A 109 8.62 -9.36 -11.26
CA LEU A 109 8.15 -9.66 -12.62
C LEU A 109 7.90 -11.15 -12.82
N LYS A 110 8.80 -12.02 -12.31
CA LYS A 110 8.61 -13.47 -12.35
C LYS A 110 7.33 -13.86 -11.59
N LEU A 111 7.10 -13.25 -10.43
CA LEU A 111 5.91 -13.49 -9.61
C LEU A 111 4.63 -13.01 -10.30
N GLN A 112 4.67 -11.83 -10.91
CA GLN A 112 3.55 -11.28 -11.66
C GLN A 112 3.16 -12.17 -12.84
N ARG A 113 4.14 -12.66 -13.60
CA ARG A 113 3.87 -13.61 -14.70
C ARG A 113 3.22 -14.91 -14.22
N LEU A 114 3.63 -15.41 -13.06
CA LEU A 114 3.05 -16.59 -12.43
C LEU A 114 1.57 -16.37 -12.05
N ILE A 115 1.24 -15.20 -11.49
CA ILE A 115 -0.16 -14.84 -11.16
C ILE A 115 -0.99 -14.63 -12.42
N LEU A 116 -0.43 -13.96 -13.44
CA LEU A 116 -1.10 -13.75 -14.72
C LEU A 116 -1.30 -15.04 -15.52
N SER A 117 -0.56 -16.11 -15.22
CA SER A 117 -0.79 -17.45 -15.77
C SER A 117 -1.77 -18.29 -14.92
N GLY A 118 -2.38 -17.70 -13.89
CA GLY A 118 -3.43 -18.32 -13.08
C GLY A 118 -2.93 -19.09 -11.85
N ASN A 119 -1.63 -19.05 -11.56
CA ASN A 119 -1.08 -19.74 -10.41
C ASN A 119 -1.25 -18.90 -9.13
N PRO A 120 -1.50 -19.54 -7.98
CA PRO A 120 -1.58 -18.83 -6.70
C PRO A 120 -0.21 -18.27 -6.32
N ARG A 121 -0.22 -17.12 -5.64
CA ARG A 121 1.00 -16.51 -5.12
C ARG A 121 1.62 -17.39 -4.02
N PRO A 122 2.92 -17.75 -4.10
CA PRO A 122 3.61 -18.41 -3.01
C PRO A 122 3.82 -17.49 -1.79
N GLY A 123 3.40 -17.96 -0.61
CA GLY A 123 4.03 -17.64 0.69
C GLY A 123 3.92 -16.23 1.26
N GLN A 124 3.25 -15.27 0.62
CA GLN A 124 3.15 -13.89 1.14
C GLN A 124 1.72 -13.37 1.18
N ARG A 125 1.34 -12.83 2.34
CA ARG A 125 0.11 -12.05 2.51
C ARG A 125 0.35 -10.64 1.97
N HIS A 126 -0.46 -10.24 0.98
CA HIS A 126 -0.52 -8.86 0.54
C HIS A 126 -1.20 -7.96 1.58
N THR A 127 -0.84 -6.69 1.57
CA THR A 127 -1.66 -5.66 2.22
C THR A 127 -2.74 -5.24 1.23
N PRO A 128 -3.99 -5.04 1.70
CA PRO A 128 -5.02 -4.40 0.91
C PRO A 128 -4.50 -3.08 0.33
N ASN A 129 -4.78 -2.83 -0.94
CA ASN A 129 -4.33 -1.65 -1.64
C ASN A 129 -5.49 -0.94 -2.33
N PHE A 130 -5.24 0.24 -2.87
CA PHE A 130 -6.19 0.99 -3.69
C PHE A 130 -5.48 1.53 -4.93
N PRO A 131 -6.16 1.54 -6.09
CA PRO A 131 -5.57 2.05 -7.31
C PRO A 131 -5.65 3.59 -7.37
N VAL A 132 -4.54 4.21 -7.76
CA VAL A 132 -4.31 5.66 -7.84
C VAL A 132 -3.99 6.00 -9.28
N ILE A 133 -4.66 7.01 -9.83
CA ILE A 133 -4.39 7.47 -11.20
C ILE A 133 -3.41 8.64 -11.10
N GLU A 134 -2.31 8.53 -11.85
CA GLU A 134 -1.35 9.60 -12.04
C GLU A 134 -1.86 10.51 -13.16
N THR A 135 -2.06 11.79 -12.85
CA THR A 135 -2.43 12.82 -13.82
C THR A 135 -1.25 13.73 -14.10
N VAL A 136 -0.90 13.89 -15.37
CA VAL A 136 0.15 14.80 -15.84
C VAL A 136 -0.52 15.81 -16.76
N GLU A 137 -0.39 17.10 -16.46
CA GLU A 137 -1.01 18.19 -17.24
C GLU A 137 -2.52 18.00 -17.47
N GLY A 138 -3.23 17.45 -16.47
CA GLY A 138 -4.67 17.19 -16.54
C GLY A 138 -5.08 15.95 -17.33
N SER A 139 -4.12 15.22 -17.93
CA SER A 139 -4.36 13.97 -18.65
C SER A 139 -3.99 12.74 -17.81
N PHE A 140 -4.75 11.66 -17.95
CA PHE A 140 -4.43 10.38 -17.30
C PHE A 140 -3.17 9.77 -17.92
N SER A 141 -2.12 9.62 -17.12
CA SER A 141 -0.84 9.04 -17.55
C SER A 141 -0.81 7.54 -17.25
N ASN A 142 -0.82 7.17 -15.97
CA ASN A 142 -0.72 5.79 -15.51
C ASN A 142 -1.66 5.53 -14.33
N CYS A 143 -1.86 4.26 -13.99
CA CYS A 143 -2.53 3.87 -12.76
C CYS A 143 -1.63 2.93 -11.94
N LEU A 144 -1.37 3.34 -10.71
CA LEU A 144 -0.51 2.68 -9.73
C LEU A 144 -1.35 2.13 -8.58
N LEU A 145 -0.74 1.36 -7.70
CA LEU A 145 -1.40 0.87 -6.50
C LEU A 145 -0.68 1.41 -5.27
N ASP A 146 -1.47 1.80 -4.27
CA ASP A 146 -0.94 2.27 -3.01
C ASP A 146 -1.63 1.59 -1.83
N THR A 147 -0.99 1.62 -0.66
CA THR A 147 -1.48 1.03 0.59
C THR A 147 -1.61 2.12 1.63
N ILE A 148 -2.67 2.03 2.42
CA ILE A 148 -2.93 2.93 3.55
C ILE A 148 -2.55 2.21 4.85
N ARG A 149 -1.86 2.93 5.73
CA ARG A 149 -1.74 2.58 7.14
C ARG A 149 -2.51 3.61 7.97
N VAL A 150 -3.28 3.12 8.93
CA VAL A 150 -4.01 3.97 9.87
C VAL A 150 -3.50 3.68 11.27
N VAL A 151 -3.20 4.74 12.02
CA VAL A 151 -2.85 4.68 13.44
C VAL A 151 -3.71 5.67 14.19
N LEU A 152 -4.49 5.16 15.14
CA LEU A 152 -5.26 5.99 16.07
C LEU A 152 -4.48 6.13 17.37
N ARG A 153 -4.36 7.35 17.92
CA ARG A 153 -3.84 7.62 19.27
C ARG A 153 -4.88 8.43 20.05
N PRO A 154 -5.05 8.23 21.37
CA PRO A 154 -5.97 9.07 22.15
C PRO A 154 -5.51 10.53 22.08
N GLY A 155 -6.41 11.42 21.65
CA GLY A 155 -6.15 12.86 21.51
C GLY A 155 -6.66 13.67 22.71
N LYS A 156 -6.31 14.96 22.74
CA LYS A 156 -6.82 15.93 23.72
C LYS A 156 -7.66 16.99 23.00
N GLY A 157 -8.88 17.24 23.49
CA GLY A 157 -9.73 18.36 23.06
C GLY A 157 -10.52 18.14 21.77
N GLU A 158 -9.88 17.70 20.69
CA GLU A 158 -10.52 17.51 19.38
C GLU A 158 -9.89 16.35 18.59
N ASP A 159 -10.58 15.88 17.55
CA ASP A 159 -10.04 14.91 16.61
C ASP A 159 -9.06 15.59 15.64
N LYS A 160 -7.80 15.13 15.61
CA LYS A 160 -6.75 15.66 14.73
C LYS A 160 -6.44 14.68 13.61
N PHE A 161 -6.31 15.17 12.38
CA PHE A 161 -6.01 14.34 11.21
C PHE A 161 -4.62 14.68 10.68
N ILE A 162 -3.76 13.68 10.59
CA ILE A 162 -2.39 13.81 10.10
C ILE A 162 -2.24 12.89 8.90
N LEU A 163 -1.97 13.45 7.73
CA LEU A 163 -1.73 12.71 6.49
C LEU A 163 -0.23 12.72 6.17
N HIS A 164 0.32 11.54 5.89
CA HIS A 164 1.70 11.36 5.45
C HIS A 164 1.75 10.65 4.07
N PRO A 165 2.52 11.14 3.10
CA PRO A 165 3.28 12.40 3.13
C PRO A 165 2.35 13.60 3.22
N ALA A 166 2.83 14.69 3.84
CA ALA A 166 2.05 15.92 3.92
C ALA A 166 1.92 16.50 2.51
N THR A 167 0.70 16.81 2.08
CA THR A 167 0.49 17.48 0.79
C THR A 167 0.86 18.95 0.93
N SER A 168 1.71 19.47 0.04
CA SER A 168 2.09 20.89 0.01
C SER A 168 0.88 21.79 -0.26
N LYS A 169 -0.11 21.28 -1.00
CA LYS A 169 -1.40 21.92 -1.25
C LYS A 169 -2.47 21.24 -0.41
N LYS A 170 -3.25 22.03 0.34
CA LYS A 170 -4.46 21.52 1.02
C LYS A 170 -5.50 21.17 -0.03
N ASP A 171 -5.77 19.88 -0.18
CA ASP A 171 -6.88 19.39 -0.99
C ASP A 171 -8.11 19.25 -0.07
N ARG A 172 -9.09 20.15 -0.27
CA ARG A 172 -10.32 20.16 0.54
C ARG A 172 -11.13 18.89 0.37
N GLU A 173 -11.17 18.33 -0.85
CA GLU A 173 -11.93 17.14 -1.15
C GLU A 173 -11.34 15.92 -0.44
N LEU A 174 -10.01 15.82 -0.42
CA LEU A 174 -9.28 14.79 0.31
C LEU A 174 -9.53 14.87 1.82
N GLU A 175 -9.43 16.07 2.40
CA GLU A 175 -9.67 16.32 3.83
C GLU A 175 -11.12 16.00 4.23
N ASP A 176 -12.09 16.42 3.42
CA ASP A 176 -13.51 16.15 3.64
C ASP A 176 -13.82 14.66 3.56
N GLN A 177 -13.19 13.96 2.60
CA GLN A 177 -13.32 12.51 2.49
C GLN A 177 -12.77 11.81 3.74
N ILE A 178 -11.59 12.21 4.24
CA ILE A 178 -11.00 11.65 5.47
C ILE A 178 -11.96 11.83 6.67
N ARG A 179 -12.53 13.03 6.83
CA ARG A 179 -13.47 13.34 7.92
C ARG A 179 -14.75 12.51 7.79
N THR A 180 -15.29 12.38 6.58
CA THR A 180 -16.47 11.57 6.30
C THR A 180 -16.23 10.10 6.63
N CYS A 181 -15.09 9.55 6.18
CA CYS A 181 -14.67 8.18 6.47
C CYS A 181 -14.55 7.93 7.98
N TYR A 182 -13.94 8.85 8.71
CA TYR A 182 -13.78 8.73 10.16
C TYR A 182 -15.10 8.82 10.93
N ARG A 183 -15.95 9.81 10.60
CA ARG A 183 -17.28 9.94 11.24
C ARG A 183 -18.12 8.69 11.02
N PHE A 184 -18.16 8.19 9.78
CA PHE A 184 -18.86 6.96 9.46
C PHE A 184 -18.29 5.76 10.23
N ALA A 185 -16.96 5.58 10.23
CA ALA A 185 -16.30 4.49 10.92
C ALA A 185 -16.57 4.51 12.43
N ARG A 186 -16.55 5.70 13.04
CA ARG A 186 -16.85 5.91 14.46
C ARG A 186 -18.29 5.52 14.78
N ARG A 187 -19.27 6.06 14.04
CA ARG A 187 -20.70 5.72 14.18
C ARG A 187 -20.96 4.23 14.01
N SER A 188 -20.25 3.57 13.09
CA SER A 188 -20.40 2.14 12.80
C SER A 188 -19.85 1.23 13.91
N VAL A 189 -19.03 1.76 14.81
CA VAL A 189 -18.38 1.00 15.89
C VAL A 189 -18.94 1.39 17.27
N GLU A 190 -19.39 2.62 17.44
CA GLU A 190 -20.07 3.12 18.65
C GLU A 190 -21.44 2.46 18.80
N THR A 191 -21.46 1.29 19.44
CA THR A 191 -22.68 0.76 20.04
C THR A 191 -22.83 1.41 21.42
N GLY A 192 -24.05 1.80 21.82
CA GLY A 192 -24.32 2.68 22.99
C GLY A 192 -23.75 2.26 24.36
N LYS A 193 -23.03 1.12 24.46
CA LYS A 193 -22.32 0.65 25.66
C LYS A 193 -20.80 0.78 25.58
N SER A 194 -20.20 1.23 24.47
CA SER A 194 -18.75 1.24 24.27
C SER A 194 -18.10 2.59 24.66
N ARG A 195 -17.13 2.58 25.57
CA ARG A 195 -16.33 3.78 25.94
C ARG A 195 -15.10 3.91 25.03
N LEU A 196 -15.29 4.44 23.82
CA LEU A 196 -14.15 4.95 23.03
C LEU A 196 -13.60 6.24 23.68
N SER A 197 -12.35 6.58 23.36
CA SER A 197 -11.84 7.92 23.66
C SER A 197 -12.77 8.95 23.02
N LYS A 198 -12.99 10.08 23.70
CA LYS A 198 -13.78 11.17 23.14
C LYS A 198 -13.15 11.73 21.86
N PHE A 199 -11.81 11.75 21.82
CA PHE A 199 -11.00 12.31 20.73
C PHE A 199 -9.83 11.41 20.35
N PHE A 200 -9.44 11.44 19.08
CA PHE A 200 -8.29 10.74 18.54
C PHE A 200 -7.40 11.63 17.67
N ASP A 201 -6.09 11.40 17.77
CA ASP A 201 -5.15 11.77 16.72
C ASP A 201 -5.14 10.62 15.69
N VAL A 202 -5.65 10.91 14.50
CA VAL A 202 -5.81 10.00 13.37
C VAL A 202 -4.65 10.21 12.40
N GLN A 203 -3.67 9.32 12.44
CA GLN A 203 -2.55 9.31 11.50
C GLN A 203 -2.85 8.37 10.33
N ILE A 204 -2.74 8.88 9.11
CA ILE A 204 -2.96 8.16 7.85
C ILE A 204 -1.67 8.23 7.05
N ASP A 205 -1.02 7.09 6.84
CA ASP A 205 0.20 7.00 6.03
C ASP A 205 -0.11 6.32 4.69
N LEU A 206 0.21 7.01 3.59
CA LEU A 206 0.21 6.51 2.23
C LEU A 206 1.62 5.99 1.92
N LEU A 207 1.75 4.69 1.75
CA LEU A 207 3.05 4.02 1.90
C LEU A 207 3.93 4.10 0.64
N SER A 208 3.37 4.41 -0.51
CA SER A 208 4.12 4.38 -1.78
C SER A 208 4.65 5.75 -2.22
N ASP A 209 4.27 6.84 -1.53
CA ASP A 209 4.76 8.21 -1.81
C ASP A 209 4.70 8.54 -3.32
N LEU A 210 3.51 8.36 -3.92
CA LEU A 210 3.33 8.46 -5.37
C LEU A 210 3.22 9.92 -5.87
N GLY A 211 3.19 10.90 -4.96
CA GLY A 211 3.05 12.31 -5.26
C GLY A 211 1.99 13.00 -4.40
N ILE A 212 1.34 14.02 -4.96
CA ILE A 212 0.24 14.75 -4.32
C ILE A 212 -1.06 14.00 -4.60
N TYR A 213 -1.76 13.60 -3.54
CA TYR A 213 -3.01 12.86 -3.64
C TYR A 213 -4.20 13.81 -3.68
N SER A 214 -5.21 13.44 -4.47
CA SER A 214 -6.48 14.16 -4.60
C SER A 214 -7.64 13.19 -4.83
N GLY A 215 -8.86 13.71 -4.69
CA GLY A 215 -10.10 12.98 -4.95
C GLY A 215 -10.49 11.98 -3.86
N ARG A 216 -11.60 11.25 -4.10
CA ARG A 216 -12.30 10.48 -3.05
C ARG A 216 -12.03 8.98 -3.06
N SER A 217 -11.36 8.48 -4.10
CA SER A 217 -11.44 7.07 -4.47
C SER A 217 -10.72 6.06 -3.55
N PHE A 218 -10.03 6.54 -2.52
CA PHE A 218 -9.41 5.74 -1.46
C PHE A 218 -10.32 5.62 -0.20
N GLY A 219 -11.44 6.36 -0.17
CA GLY A 219 -12.29 6.52 1.00
C GLY A 219 -12.88 5.20 1.52
N ALA A 220 -13.27 4.29 0.62
CA ALA A 220 -13.75 2.97 1.00
C ALA A 220 -12.68 2.17 1.77
N LEU A 221 -11.45 2.09 1.24
CA LEU A 221 -10.35 1.39 1.93
C LEU A 221 -10.01 2.05 3.28
N LEU A 222 -9.91 3.38 3.30
CA LEU A 222 -9.65 4.14 4.51
C LEU A 222 -10.69 3.84 5.60
N THR A 223 -11.98 3.84 5.24
CA THR A 223 -13.08 3.54 6.16
C THR A 223 -12.95 2.15 6.78
N LEU A 224 -12.67 1.13 5.95
CA LEU A 224 -12.48 -0.24 6.44
C LEU A 224 -11.33 -0.32 7.45
N LEU A 225 -10.22 0.37 7.18
CA LEU A 225 -9.04 0.40 8.07
C LEU A 225 -9.33 1.17 9.37
N LEU A 226 -10.05 2.29 9.31
CA LEU A 226 -10.48 3.04 10.50
C LEU A 226 -11.39 2.19 11.39
N VAL A 227 -12.36 1.47 10.82
CA VAL A 227 -13.22 0.54 11.56
C VAL A 227 -12.40 -0.56 12.22
N ILE A 228 -11.38 -1.10 11.53
CA ILE A 228 -10.46 -2.09 12.10
C ILE A 228 -9.72 -1.54 13.31
N GLU A 229 -9.14 -0.34 13.21
CA GLU A 229 -8.39 0.28 14.30
C GLU A 229 -9.28 0.62 15.51
N LEU A 230 -10.49 1.13 15.26
CA LEU A 230 -11.48 1.39 16.32
C LEU A 230 -11.92 0.07 17.00
N LYS A 231 -12.24 -0.97 16.23
CA LYS A 231 -12.62 -2.29 16.79
C LYS A 231 -11.50 -2.96 17.56
N LYS A 232 -10.23 -2.83 17.14
CA LYS A 232 -9.06 -3.32 17.89
C LYS A 232 -8.98 -2.68 19.28
N ARG A 233 -9.32 -1.40 19.41
CA ARG A 233 -9.35 -0.68 20.68
C ARG A 233 -10.49 -1.14 21.58
N LEU A 234 -11.68 -1.36 21.04
CA LEU A 234 -12.82 -1.86 21.82
C LEU A 234 -12.70 -3.33 22.24
N HIS A 235 -12.07 -4.14 21.38
CA HIS A 235 -11.98 -5.59 21.59
C HIS A 235 -10.53 -6.05 21.47
N PRO A 236 -9.65 -5.72 22.43
CA PRO A 236 -8.21 -6.02 22.36
C PRO A 236 -7.90 -7.52 22.29
N ASN A 237 -8.84 -8.38 22.71
CA ASN A 237 -8.72 -9.84 22.65
C ASN A 237 -9.12 -10.44 21.28
N ARG A 238 -9.60 -9.61 20.35
CA ARG A 238 -9.96 -10.01 18.98
C ARG A 238 -8.93 -9.46 17.99
N ARG A 239 -8.81 -10.15 16.87
CA ARG A 239 -8.09 -9.68 15.68
C ARG A 239 -9.11 -9.34 14.62
N PHE A 240 -8.96 -8.15 14.07
CA PHE A 240 -9.70 -7.66 12.93
C PHE A 240 -8.72 -7.47 11.79
N GLY A 241 -9.13 -7.83 10.58
CA GLY A 241 -8.30 -7.67 9.39
C GLY A 241 -9.12 -7.80 8.12
N LEU A 242 -8.55 -7.31 7.03
CA LEU A 242 -9.08 -7.52 5.70
C LEU A 242 -8.41 -8.73 5.06
N ARG A 243 -9.08 -9.31 4.08
CA ARG A 243 -8.48 -10.20 3.09
C ARG A 243 -7.28 -9.48 2.45
N ALA A 244 -6.16 -10.18 2.38
CA ALA A 244 -4.85 -9.63 2.04
C ALA A 244 -4.74 -9.24 0.55
N ASP A 245 -5.35 -10.02 -0.32
CA ASP A 245 -5.27 -9.99 -1.78
C ASP A 245 -6.44 -9.20 -2.40
N ILE A 246 -6.80 -8.07 -1.80
CA ILE A 246 -7.89 -7.21 -2.30
C ILE A 246 -7.36 -5.83 -2.68
N SER A 247 -7.91 -5.30 -3.78
CA SER A 247 -7.87 -3.89 -4.10
C SER A 247 -9.23 -3.28 -3.86
N VAL A 248 -9.30 -2.05 -3.36
CA VAL A 248 -10.57 -1.36 -3.08
C VAL A 248 -10.53 0.03 -3.69
N THR A 249 -11.58 0.44 -4.39
CA THR A 249 -11.75 1.82 -4.85
C THR A 249 -13.16 2.33 -4.57
N GLY A 250 -13.32 3.65 -4.57
CA GLY A 250 -14.59 4.34 -4.33
C GLY A 250 -14.49 5.31 -3.17
N GLY A 251 -15.16 6.45 -3.31
CA GLY A 251 -15.48 7.30 -2.17
C GLY A 251 -16.58 6.67 -1.34
N ILE A 252 -16.79 7.20 -0.13
CA ILE A 252 -18.02 6.94 0.62
C ILE A 252 -18.67 8.26 1.02
N ASP A 253 -20.00 8.26 1.09
CA ASP A 253 -20.77 9.38 1.67
C ASP A 253 -20.96 9.21 3.19
N ALA A 254 -21.74 10.12 3.78
CA ALA A 254 -22.05 10.12 5.20
C ALA A 254 -22.86 8.89 5.66
N ASP A 255 -23.56 8.20 4.76
CA ASP A 255 -24.38 7.01 5.04
C ASP A 255 -23.66 5.70 4.68
N GLY A 256 -22.41 5.81 4.20
CA GLY A 256 -21.57 4.70 3.83
C GLY A 256 -21.86 4.15 2.43
N ASN A 257 -22.66 4.85 1.62
CA ASN A 257 -22.84 4.46 0.22
C ASN A 257 -21.55 4.70 -0.54
N MET A 258 -21.19 3.76 -1.42
CA MET A 258 -20.00 3.87 -2.25
C MET A 258 -20.28 4.77 -3.45
N LEU A 259 -19.45 5.80 -3.59
CA LEU A 259 -19.56 6.78 -4.65
C LEU A 259 -18.84 6.30 -5.92
N PRO A 260 -19.44 6.43 -7.11
CA PRO A 260 -18.82 6.05 -8.38
C PRO A 260 -17.54 6.85 -8.64
N THR A 261 -16.61 6.24 -9.37
CA THR A 261 -15.33 6.84 -9.73
C THR A 261 -15.31 7.39 -11.16
N GLY A 262 -16.30 7.02 -11.97
CA GLY A 262 -16.41 7.43 -13.37
C GLY A 262 -15.78 6.42 -14.32
N LYS A 263 -16.33 6.35 -15.54
CA LYS A 263 -16.00 5.35 -16.56
C LYS A 263 -14.50 5.27 -16.84
N GLU A 264 -13.87 6.36 -17.26
CA GLU A 264 -12.46 6.35 -17.65
C GLU A 264 -11.54 5.94 -16.49
N ALA A 265 -11.85 6.44 -15.28
CA ALA A 265 -11.09 6.13 -14.09
C ALA A 265 -11.22 4.65 -13.70
N ILE A 266 -12.42 4.07 -13.71
CA ILE A 266 -12.59 2.66 -13.35
C ILE A 266 -11.96 1.72 -14.38
N GLU A 267 -12.01 2.06 -15.68
CA GLU A 267 -11.34 1.27 -16.72
C GLU A 267 -9.82 1.23 -16.47
N GLN A 268 -9.19 2.36 -16.15
CA GLN A 268 -7.76 2.41 -15.82
C GLN A 268 -7.40 1.67 -14.52
N LYS A 269 -8.22 1.86 -13.48
CA LYS A 269 -8.04 1.17 -12.19
C LYS A 269 -8.20 -0.34 -12.33
N THR A 270 -9.15 -0.80 -13.14
CA THR A 270 -9.34 -2.22 -13.43
C THR A 270 -8.11 -2.80 -14.12
N LYS A 271 -7.52 -2.08 -15.09
CA LYS A 271 -6.25 -2.49 -15.73
C LYS A 271 -5.13 -2.64 -14.69
N ALA A 272 -4.93 -1.64 -13.83
CA ALA A 272 -3.90 -1.71 -12.79
C ALA A 272 -4.11 -2.92 -11.86
N VAL A 273 -5.33 -3.11 -11.35
CA VAL A 273 -5.64 -4.24 -10.46
C VAL A 273 -5.52 -5.59 -11.18
N PHE A 274 -5.83 -5.67 -12.48
CA PHE A 274 -5.62 -6.89 -13.25
C PHE A 274 -4.16 -7.32 -13.28
N PHE A 275 -3.25 -6.36 -13.49
CA PHE A 275 -1.79 -6.57 -13.45
C PHE A 275 -1.21 -6.54 -12.02
N SER A 276 -2.05 -6.56 -10.99
CA SER A 276 -1.62 -6.62 -9.60
C SER A 276 -1.54 -8.03 -9.05
N PHE A 277 -1.18 -8.11 -7.76
CA PHE A 277 -1.21 -9.36 -7.01
C PHE A 277 -2.54 -9.59 -6.28
N SER A 278 -3.52 -8.71 -6.45
CA SER A 278 -4.86 -8.82 -5.88
C SER A 278 -5.69 -9.85 -6.65
N ASN A 279 -6.50 -10.64 -5.93
CA ASN A 279 -7.43 -11.58 -6.56
C ASN A 279 -8.87 -11.07 -6.54
N ALA A 280 -9.17 -10.04 -5.77
CA ALA A 280 -10.46 -9.38 -5.80
C ALA A 280 -10.31 -7.86 -5.91
N PHE A 281 -11.21 -7.24 -6.66
CA PHE A 281 -11.34 -5.80 -6.79
C PHE A 281 -12.72 -5.37 -6.31
N ILE A 282 -12.76 -4.63 -5.20
CA ILE A 282 -13.98 -4.06 -4.64
C ILE A 282 -14.17 -2.67 -5.23
N LEU A 283 -15.34 -2.43 -5.82
CA LEU A 283 -15.66 -1.18 -6.52
C LEU A 283 -17.14 -0.79 -6.33
N PRO A 284 -17.52 0.48 -6.57
CA PRO A 284 -18.91 0.94 -6.50
C PRO A 284 -19.79 0.17 -7.48
N ALA A 285 -21.01 -0.20 -7.08
CA ALA A 285 -21.88 -1.00 -7.93
C ALA A 285 -22.16 -0.38 -9.31
N ASP A 286 -22.24 0.94 -9.40
CA ASP A 286 -22.52 1.68 -10.64
C ASP A 286 -21.35 1.61 -11.65
N ASP A 287 -20.13 1.34 -11.17
CA ASP A 287 -18.94 1.21 -12.01
C ASP A 287 -18.74 -0.23 -12.57
N LEU A 288 -19.57 -1.19 -12.14
CA LEU A 288 -19.41 -2.62 -12.46
C LEU A 288 -19.42 -2.91 -13.96
N VAL A 289 -20.32 -2.28 -14.72
CA VAL A 289 -20.47 -2.54 -16.16
C VAL A 289 -19.18 -2.19 -16.90
N TYR A 290 -18.56 -1.06 -16.56
CA TYR A 290 -17.31 -0.60 -17.17
C TYR A 290 -16.13 -1.49 -16.75
N ALA A 291 -16.02 -1.80 -15.46
CA ALA A 291 -14.97 -2.70 -14.96
C ALA A 291 -15.06 -4.10 -15.58
N GLN A 292 -16.28 -4.66 -15.71
CA GLN A 292 -16.50 -5.98 -16.30
C GLN A 292 -16.11 -6.02 -17.78
N LYS A 293 -16.44 -4.95 -18.54
CA LYS A 293 -16.02 -4.81 -19.93
C LYS A 293 -14.50 -4.83 -20.06
N THR A 294 -13.80 -3.99 -19.29
CA THR A 294 -12.33 -3.94 -19.29
C THR A 294 -11.71 -5.27 -18.86
N LEU A 295 -12.23 -5.90 -17.82
CA LEU A 295 -11.74 -7.21 -17.37
C LEU A 295 -11.88 -8.26 -18.48
N SER A 296 -13.01 -8.27 -19.18
CA SER A 296 -13.26 -9.22 -20.28
C SER A 296 -12.28 -9.01 -21.44
N GLU A 297 -11.97 -7.75 -21.78
CA GLU A 297 -10.96 -7.42 -22.80
C GLU A 297 -9.56 -7.90 -22.39
N LEU A 298 -9.16 -7.69 -21.14
CA LEU A 298 -7.86 -8.13 -20.62
C LEU A 298 -7.76 -9.66 -20.57
N GLN A 299 -8.84 -10.34 -20.20
CA GLN A 299 -8.91 -11.80 -20.15
C GLN A 299 -8.75 -12.46 -21.53
N ARG A 300 -9.11 -11.79 -22.64
CA ARG A 300 -8.81 -12.31 -23.99
C ARG A 300 -7.32 -12.55 -24.20
N SER A 301 -6.48 -11.67 -23.65
CA SER A 301 -5.02 -11.79 -23.75
C SER A 301 -4.41 -12.68 -22.67
N ARG A 302 -5.09 -12.86 -21.53
CA ARG A 302 -4.61 -13.58 -20.34
C ARG A 302 -5.76 -14.36 -19.69
N PRO A 303 -6.25 -15.45 -20.33
CA PRO A 303 -7.48 -16.14 -19.90
C PRO A 303 -7.36 -16.81 -18.53
N ASN A 304 -6.14 -17.19 -18.13
CA ASN A 304 -5.92 -17.87 -16.85
C ASN A 304 -5.88 -16.90 -15.65
N ARG A 305 -5.78 -15.58 -15.87
CA ARG A 305 -5.79 -14.59 -14.80
C ARG A 305 -7.21 -14.40 -14.27
N LYS A 306 -7.44 -14.93 -13.06
CA LYS A 306 -8.71 -14.80 -12.34
C LYS A 306 -8.66 -13.57 -11.43
N LEU A 307 -9.42 -12.53 -11.77
CA LEU A 307 -9.70 -11.38 -10.91
C LEU A 307 -11.22 -11.36 -10.64
N GLU A 308 -11.60 -11.40 -9.37
CA GLU A 308 -12.99 -11.30 -8.92
C GLU A 308 -13.39 -9.82 -8.82
N LEU A 309 -14.47 -9.40 -9.48
CA LEU A 309 -15.06 -8.07 -9.28
C LEU A 309 -16.15 -8.17 -8.21
N ILE A 310 -16.04 -7.34 -7.18
CA ILE A 310 -17.00 -7.28 -6.06
C ILE A 310 -17.63 -5.89 -6.08
N ALA A 311 -18.83 -5.81 -6.68
CA ALA A 311 -19.65 -4.61 -6.66
C ALA A 311 -20.29 -4.41 -5.30
N VAL A 312 -20.18 -3.21 -4.76
CA VAL A 312 -20.72 -2.84 -3.45
C VAL A 312 -21.48 -1.52 -3.56
N LYS A 313 -22.71 -1.50 -3.04
CA LYS A 313 -23.50 -0.26 -2.95
C LYS A 313 -23.21 0.47 -1.65
N ASN A 314 -23.09 -0.25 -0.54
CA ASN A 314 -22.83 0.32 0.77
C ASN A 314 -21.70 -0.44 1.47
N ILE A 315 -20.77 0.30 2.09
CA ILE A 315 -19.58 -0.27 2.74
C ILE A 315 -19.95 -1.28 3.86
N ASN A 316 -21.15 -1.17 4.43
CA ASN A 316 -21.66 -2.13 5.41
C ASN A 316 -21.76 -3.56 4.86
N ASP A 317 -21.99 -3.72 3.56
CA ASP A 317 -22.02 -5.03 2.90
C ASP A 317 -20.69 -5.76 3.07
N ILE A 318 -19.57 -5.02 3.07
CA ILE A 318 -18.23 -5.57 3.26
C ILE A 318 -18.03 -6.06 4.70
N PHE A 319 -18.56 -5.35 5.70
CA PHE A 319 -18.44 -5.76 7.09
C PHE A 319 -19.18 -7.08 7.39
N ASN A 320 -20.24 -7.37 6.64
CA ASN A 320 -21.02 -8.59 6.78
C ASN A 320 -20.38 -9.80 6.05
N ARG A 321 -19.46 -9.55 5.12
CA ARG A 321 -18.75 -10.56 4.33
C ARG A 321 -17.51 -11.08 5.04
N ARG A 322 -17.61 -12.26 5.68
CA ARG A 322 -16.51 -12.89 6.45
C ARG A 322 -15.30 -13.29 5.62
N ASP A 323 -15.50 -13.50 4.32
CA ASP A 323 -14.44 -13.77 3.33
C ASP A 323 -13.53 -12.54 3.14
N ILE A 324 -14.10 -11.32 3.26
CA ILE A 324 -13.39 -10.05 3.12
C ILE A 324 -12.98 -9.49 4.50
N PHE A 325 -13.93 -9.30 5.42
CA PHE A 325 -13.70 -8.75 6.75
C PHE A 325 -13.61 -9.88 7.79
N ARG A 326 -12.39 -10.14 8.27
CA ARG A 326 -12.10 -11.27 9.15
C ARG A 326 -12.07 -10.84 10.60
N VAL A 327 -12.82 -11.57 11.44
CA VAL A 327 -12.79 -11.46 12.90
C VAL A 327 -12.36 -12.80 13.48
N SER A 328 -11.31 -12.80 14.28
CA SER A 328 -10.82 -14.01 14.97
C SER A 328 -10.40 -13.70 16.39
N ARG A 329 -10.33 -14.71 17.27
CA ARG A 329 -9.78 -14.54 18.63
C ARG A 329 -8.26 -14.55 18.60
N LYS A 330 -7.62 -13.74 19.45
CA LYS A 330 -6.16 -13.83 19.64
C LYS A 330 -5.79 -15.15 20.33
N PRO A 331 -4.73 -15.85 19.88
CA PRO A 331 -4.20 -17.01 20.59
C PRO A 331 -3.78 -16.62 22.02
N VAL A 332 -3.97 -17.53 22.98
CA VAL A 332 -3.61 -17.31 24.41
C VAL A 332 -2.15 -16.84 24.54
N LYS A 333 -1.22 -17.52 23.84
CA LYS A 333 0.21 -17.18 23.84
C LYS A 333 0.48 -15.72 23.49
N GLN A 334 -0.27 -15.16 22.54
CA GLN A 334 -0.10 -13.74 22.18
C GLN A 334 -0.70 -12.80 23.20
N ARG A 335 -1.83 -13.17 23.82
CA ARG A 335 -2.43 -12.37 24.91
C ARG A 335 -1.47 -12.26 26.09
N VAL A 336 -0.84 -13.37 26.49
CA VAL A 336 0.19 -13.39 27.54
C VAL A 336 1.40 -12.54 27.16
N LYS A 337 1.89 -12.65 25.92
CA LYS A 337 3.01 -11.84 25.43
C LYS A 337 2.73 -10.33 25.43
N GLU A 338 1.56 -9.92 24.94
CA GLU A 338 1.14 -8.51 24.95
C GLU A 338 0.97 -7.98 26.37
N TRP A 339 0.38 -8.78 27.26
CA TRP A 339 0.25 -8.45 28.69
C TRP A 339 1.62 -8.28 29.35
N ALA A 340 2.54 -9.24 29.17
CA ALA A 340 3.89 -9.19 29.72
C ALA A 340 4.67 -7.97 29.24
N ARG A 341 4.53 -7.57 27.96
CA ARG A 341 5.13 -6.32 27.45
C ARG A 341 4.53 -5.08 28.08
N LYS A 342 3.19 -5.02 28.18
CA LYS A 342 2.48 -3.87 28.73
C LYS A 342 2.83 -3.65 30.20
N TYR A 343 2.98 -4.74 30.96
CA TYR A 343 3.31 -4.73 32.38
C TYR A 343 4.73 -5.22 32.61
N ARG A 344 5.71 -4.85 31.77
CA ARG A 344 7.09 -5.38 31.87
C ARG A 344 7.70 -5.26 33.28
N TYR A 345 7.46 -4.14 33.96
CA TYR A 345 7.92 -3.91 35.33
C TYR A 345 7.07 -4.67 36.36
N GLY A 346 5.75 -4.77 36.13
CA GLY A 346 4.86 -5.57 36.97
C GLY A 346 5.21 -7.06 36.90
N ALA A 347 5.51 -7.58 35.72
CA ALA A 347 5.96 -8.95 35.51
C ALA A 347 7.31 -9.23 36.19
N LEU A 348 8.22 -8.24 36.20
CA LEU A 348 9.49 -8.33 36.90
C LEU A 348 9.32 -8.46 38.42
N LEU A 349 8.30 -7.82 38.99
CA LEU A 349 7.95 -7.93 40.42
C LEU A 349 7.08 -9.15 40.75
N PHE A 350 6.27 -9.60 39.78
CA PHE A 350 5.36 -10.75 39.97
C PHE A 350 6.12 -12.08 40.06
N LEU A 351 7.22 -12.21 39.32
CA LEU A 351 8.04 -13.43 39.32
C LEU A 351 8.68 -13.73 40.69
N PRO A 352 9.39 -12.79 41.36
CA PRO A 352 9.91 -13.01 42.70
C PRO A 352 8.80 -13.19 43.73
N ALA A 353 7.64 -12.52 43.58
CA ALA A 353 6.50 -12.75 44.45
C ALA A 353 5.97 -14.20 44.37
N ILE A 354 5.88 -14.77 43.16
CA ILE A 354 5.52 -16.19 42.97
C ILE A 354 6.58 -17.11 43.59
N VAL A 355 7.87 -16.83 43.39
CA VAL A 355 8.96 -17.63 43.97
C VAL A 355 8.91 -17.58 45.50
N LEU A 356 8.69 -16.40 46.08
CA LEU A 356 8.56 -16.22 47.53
C LEU A 356 7.35 -16.98 48.08
N LEU A 357 6.18 -16.85 47.43
CA LEU A 357 4.98 -17.62 47.77
C LEU A 357 5.24 -19.13 47.67
N GLY A 358 5.85 -19.59 46.59
CA GLY A 358 6.21 -20.99 46.40
C GLY A 358 7.18 -21.50 47.48
N PHE A 359 8.13 -20.68 47.91
CA PHE A 359 9.04 -21.00 49.01
C PHE A 359 8.29 -21.15 50.34
N PHE A 360 7.37 -20.25 50.67
CA PHE A 360 6.55 -20.36 51.88
C PHE A 360 5.67 -21.62 51.87
N PHE A 361 5.01 -21.91 50.75
CA PHE A 361 4.20 -23.13 50.61
C PHE A 361 5.06 -24.40 50.68
N ALA A 362 6.25 -24.43 50.07
CA ALA A 362 7.15 -25.58 50.15
C ALA A 362 7.67 -25.81 51.58
N ARG A 363 7.97 -24.74 52.33
CA ARG A 363 8.38 -24.83 53.73
C ARG A 363 7.29 -25.40 54.64
N GLU A 364 6.03 -25.06 54.42
CA GLU A 364 4.92 -25.62 55.20
C GLU A 364 4.67 -27.10 54.88
N PHE A 365 4.94 -27.54 53.65
CA PHE A 365 4.85 -28.93 53.23
C PHE A 365 6.04 -29.80 53.70
N ASP A 366 7.19 -29.20 53.98
CA ASP A 366 8.38 -29.87 54.55
C ASP A 366 8.32 -29.95 56.10
N ASN A 367 7.14 -30.27 56.63
CA ASN A 367 6.98 -30.73 58.01
C ASN A 367 6.81 -32.26 57.99
N ASN A 368 7.79 -32.97 57.44
CA ASN A 368 7.82 -34.42 57.57
C ASN A 368 8.25 -34.74 59.01
N PRO A 369 7.40 -35.34 59.86
CA PRO A 369 7.77 -35.62 61.24
C PRO A 369 8.93 -36.62 61.21
N VAL A 370 10.10 -36.18 61.68
CA VAL A 370 11.20 -37.09 62.00
C VAL A 370 10.70 -37.89 63.20
N SER A 371 10.23 -39.12 62.98
CA SER A 371 10.02 -40.08 64.04
C SER A 371 11.39 -40.38 64.66
N PHE A 372 11.66 -39.78 65.82
CA PHE A 372 12.77 -40.21 66.67
C PHE A 372 12.35 -41.53 67.32
N GLU A 373 13.03 -42.62 66.95
CA GLU A 373 13.06 -43.87 67.73
C GLU A 373 13.87 -43.67 69.01
#